data_AF-A0A2E9LHZ8-F1
#
_entry.id   AF-A0A2E9LHZ8-F1
#
_cell.length_a   1.000
_cell.length_b   1.000
_cell.length_c   1.000
_cell.angle_alpha   90.00
_cell.angle_beta   90.00
_cell.angle_gamma   90.00
#
_symmetry.space_group_name_H-M   'P 1'
#
loop_
_entity.id
_entity.type
_entity.pdbx_description
1 polymer ?
#
loop_
_entity_poly.entity_id
_entity_poly.type
_entity_poly.pdbx_seq_one_letter_code
_entity_poly.pdbx_strand_id
1 'polypeptide(L)'
;MPCVYEVFDHDGRVYIGSTMSTVTERMNKHRADYKSFCRGHGYNSGVYPLLKDNDFIVQVIEHYEAGSITRESLEKREQMRYDKVYHDPERDILNRVRPASGCPLSDDMRQYLREKIQCVCCGANVSRRHFARHRRTKRCTRAYEAIGTITF
;
A
#
# COMPACT_ATOMS: atom_id res chain seq x y z
N MET A 1 17.40 18.68 9.85
CA MET A 1 16.61 18.76 11.09
C MET A 1 15.57 17.67 11.02
N PRO A 2 15.41 16.83 12.07
CA PRO A 2 14.50 15.71 12.00
C PRO A 2 13.04 16.15 11.85
N CYS A 3 12.31 15.50 10.95
CA CYS A 3 10.91 15.85 10.70
C CYS A 3 10.10 14.69 10.09
N VAL A 4 8.78 14.80 10.22
CA VAL A 4 7.80 14.01 9.48
C VAL A 4 7.11 14.94 8.49
N TYR A 5 6.98 14.51 7.25
CA TYR A 5 6.42 15.29 6.15
C TYR A 5 5.45 14.47 5.31
N GLU A 6 4.56 15.19 4.63
CA GLU A 6 3.63 14.69 3.62
C GLU A 6 4.05 15.22 2.25
N VAL A 7 3.90 14.37 1.23
CA VAL A 7 4.02 14.74 -0.17
C VAL A 7 2.73 14.36 -0.85
N PHE A 8 2.08 15.29 -1.53
CA PHE A 8 0.83 15.00 -2.23
C PHE A 8 0.78 15.65 -3.61
N ASP A 9 0.13 14.96 -4.54
CA ASP A 9 -0.14 15.44 -5.90
C ASP A 9 -1.59 15.98 -6.01
N HIS A 10 -1.92 16.53 -7.18
CA HIS A 10 -3.29 16.99 -7.47
C HIS A 10 -4.31 15.85 -7.59
N ASP A 11 -3.84 14.62 -7.83
CA ASP A 11 -4.67 13.41 -7.91
C ASP A 11 -5.06 12.86 -6.51
N GLY A 12 -4.58 13.49 -5.43
CA GLY A 12 -4.88 13.11 -4.06
C GLY A 12 -4.07 11.93 -3.54
N ARG A 13 -2.99 11.54 -4.22
CA ARG A 13 -2.05 10.53 -3.70
C ARG A 13 -1.20 11.18 -2.62
N VAL A 14 -0.99 10.47 -1.51
CA VAL A 14 -0.21 10.98 -0.38
C VAL A 14 0.97 10.05 -0.09
N TYR A 15 2.16 10.59 0.02
CA TYR A 15 3.31 9.88 0.58
C TYR A 15 3.65 10.51 1.92
N ILE A 16 3.81 9.66 2.92
CA ILE A 16 4.22 10.08 4.26
C ILE A 16 5.62 9.54 4.45
N GLY A 17 6.52 10.40 4.91
CA GLY A 17 7.90 10.03 5.15
C GLY A 17 8.50 10.79 6.31
N SER A 18 9.56 10.23 6.87
CA SER A 18 10.39 10.89 7.85
C SER A 18 11.84 11.01 7.39
N THR A 19 12.55 11.97 7.99
CA THR A 19 13.98 12.15 7.75
C THR A 19 14.67 12.71 8.99
N MET A 20 15.89 12.25 9.26
CA MET A 20 16.78 12.86 10.27
C MET A 20 17.57 14.06 9.68
N SER A 21 17.70 14.07 8.36
CA SER A 21 18.33 15.15 7.57
C SER A 21 17.30 16.20 7.19
N THR A 22 17.62 17.17 6.33
CA THR A 22 16.60 18.08 5.81
C THR A 22 15.67 17.39 4.81
N VAL A 23 14.44 17.92 4.66
CA VAL A 23 13.49 17.45 3.64
C VAL A 23 14.09 17.61 2.24
N THR A 24 14.76 18.72 1.97
CA THR A 24 15.41 18.99 0.68
C THR A 24 16.45 17.92 0.33
N GLU A 25 17.33 17.57 1.26
CA GLU A 25 18.31 16.50 1.04
C GLU A 25 17.64 15.15 0.79
N ARG A 26 16.59 14.85 1.57
CA ARG A 26 15.81 13.61 1.41
C ARG A 26 15.13 13.54 0.04
N MET A 27 14.55 14.65 -0.43
CA MET A 27 13.93 14.75 -1.75
C MET A 27 14.95 14.63 -2.88
N ASN A 28 16.12 15.24 -2.74
CA ASN A 28 17.20 15.09 -3.70
C ASN A 28 17.66 13.64 -3.82
N LYS A 29 17.77 12.93 -2.69
CA LYS A 29 18.05 11.49 -2.68
C LYS A 29 16.95 10.71 -3.39
N HIS A 30 15.68 10.94 -3.06
CA HIS A 30 14.57 10.27 -3.74
C HIS A 30 14.56 10.51 -5.26
N ARG A 31 14.88 11.73 -5.71
CA ARG A 31 15.02 12.06 -7.15
C ARG A 31 16.17 11.30 -7.79
N ALA A 32 17.32 11.18 -7.12
CA ALA A 32 18.46 10.42 -7.61
C ALA A 32 18.13 8.91 -7.70
N ASP A 33 17.53 8.37 -6.66
CA ASP A 33 17.11 6.96 -6.58
C ASP A 33 16.03 6.66 -7.65
N TYR A 34 15.10 7.58 -7.89
CA TYR A 34 14.10 7.47 -8.97
C TYR A 34 14.75 7.43 -10.36
N LYS A 35 15.73 8.30 -10.63
CA LYS A 35 16.49 8.26 -11.90
C LYS A 35 17.22 6.94 -12.09
N SER A 36 17.78 6.37 -11.02
CA SER A 36 18.40 5.04 -11.05
C SER A 36 17.34 3.96 -11.35
N PHE A 37 16.19 4.01 -10.68
CA PHE A 37 15.09 3.07 -10.89
C PHE A 37 14.57 3.09 -12.32
N CYS A 38 14.40 4.28 -12.92
CA CYS A 38 14.02 4.44 -14.32
C CYS A 38 15.04 3.84 -15.31
N ARG A 39 16.31 3.67 -14.89
CA ARG A 39 17.36 2.99 -15.68
C ARG A 39 17.41 1.48 -15.43
N GLY A 40 16.47 0.93 -14.66
CA GLY A 40 16.39 -0.49 -14.32
C GLY A 40 17.20 -0.89 -13.08
N HIS A 41 17.66 0.07 -12.28
CA HIS A 41 18.48 -0.19 -11.09
C HIS A 41 17.82 0.32 -9.82
N GLY A 42 17.64 -0.54 -8.81
CA GLY A 42 17.11 -0.17 -7.49
C GLY A 42 15.69 -0.68 -7.23
N TYR A 43 15.13 -0.31 -6.08
CA TYR A 43 13.81 -0.74 -5.63
C TYR A 43 12.74 0.32 -5.94
N ASN A 44 11.50 -0.13 -6.12
CA ASN A 44 10.35 0.76 -6.26
C ASN A 44 10.00 1.37 -4.89
N SER A 45 9.97 2.70 -4.79
CA SER A 45 9.59 3.43 -3.58
C SER A 45 8.19 4.02 -3.72
N GLY A 46 7.43 4.08 -2.62
CA GLY A 46 6.09 4.65 -2.60
C GLY A 46 6.01 6.12 -3.03
N VAL A 47 7.12 6.86 -2.99
CA VAL A 47 7.19 8.26 -3.44
C VAL A 47 7.35 8.40 -4.96
N TYR A 48 7.80 7.35 -5.67
CA TYR A 48 8.12 7.44 -7.10
C TYR A 48 6.94 7.81 -8.01
N PRO A 49 5.70 7.33 -7.76
CA PRO A 49 4.54 7.80 -8.52
C PRO A 49 4.36 9.32 -8.45
N LEU A 50 4.67 9.95 -7.31
CA LEU A 50 4.57 11.40 -7.12
C LEU A 50 5.71 12.15 -7.81
N LEU A 51 6.90 11.54 -7.90
CA LEU A 51 8.06 12.16 -8.54
C LEU A 51 8.00 12.12 -10.07
N LYS A 52 7.16 11.25 -10.65
CA LYS A 52 7.04 11.09 -12.10
C LYS A 52 6.56 12.37 -12.77
N ASP A 53 5.54 13.00 -12.19
CA ASP A 53 4.83 14.11 -12.82
C ASP A 53 5.42 15.48 -12.40
N ASN A 54 6.38 15.49 -11.44
CA ASN A 54 7.02 16.68 -10.87
C ASN A 54 6.06 17.73 -10.30
N ASP A 55 4.78 17.42 -10.21
CA ASP A 55 3.72 18.27 -9.70
C ASP A 55 3.25 17.73 -8.34
N PHE A 56 3.97 18.12 -7.30
CA PHE A 56 3.68 17.72 -5.93
C PHE A 56 4.03 18.82 -4.95
N ILE A 57 3.31 18.85 -3.84
CA ILE A 57 3.57 19.74 -2.72
C ILE A 57 4.17 18.91 -1.59
N VAL A 58 5.20 19.46 -0.94
CA VAL A 58 5.79 18.87 0.27
C VAL A 58 5.42 19.75 1.46
N GLN A 59 4.79 19.15 2.46
CA GLN A 59 4.38 19.81 3.68
C GLN A 59 5.06 19.15 4.89
N VAL A 60 5.76 19.94 5.69
CA VAL A 60 6.28 19.46 6.98
C VAL A 60 5.15 19.49 8.01
N ILE A 61 4.91 18.35 8.65
CA ILE A 61 3.82 18.17 9.62
C ILE A 61 4.38 18.31 11.04
N GLU A 62 5.51 17.68 11.27
CA GLU A 62 6.15 17.62 12.59
C GLU A 62 7.63 17.93 12.42
N HIS A 63 8.15 18.80 13.27
CA HIS A 63 9.53 19.26 13.23
C HIS A 63 10.16 19.12 14.62
N TYR A 64 11.41 18.67 14.65
CA TYR A 64 12.14 18.40 15.88
C TYR A 64 13.52 19.02 15.85
N GLU A 65 13.99 19.41 17.02
CA GLU A 65 15.36 19.88 17.20
C GLU A 65 16.36 18.74 17.02
N ALA A 66 17.59 19.08 16.62
CA ALA A 66 18.63 18.09 16.47
C ALA A 66 18.94 17.41 17.81
N GLY A 67 18.87 16.08 17.85
CA GLY A 67 19.12 15.28 19.06
C GLY A 67 17.93 15.14 20.01
N SER A 68 16.80 15.83 19.78
CA SER A 68 15.61 15.70 20.63
C SER A 68 14.79 14.43 20.34
N ILE A 69 15.01 13.80 19.20
CA ILE A 69 14.30 12.60 18.76
C ILE A 69 15.27 11.60 18.15
N THR A 70 15.06 10.32 18.44
CA THR A 70 15.79 9.22 17.82
C THR A 70 15.13 8.82 16.49
N ARG A 71 15.88 8.14 15.63
CA ARG A 71 15.34 7.59 14.38
C ARG A 71 14.13 6.67 14.62
N GLU A 72 14.23 5.77 15.60
CA GLU A 72 13.15 4.85 15.94
C GLU A 72 11.88 5.59 16.38
N SER A 73 12.02 6.60 17.23
CA SER A 73 10.88 7.43 17.64
C SER A 73 10.27 8.17 16.45
N LEU A 74 11.09 8.69 15.54
CA LEU A 74 10.62 9.37 14.33
C LEU A 74 9.87 8.42 13.38
N GLU A 75 10.36 7.19 13.20
CA GLU A 75 9.67 6.15 12.41
C GLU A 75 8.32 5.76 13.03
N LYS A 76 8.21 5.72 14.37
CA LYS A 76 6.91 5.55 15.05
C LYS A 76 5.96 6.72 14.77
N ARG A 77 6.46 7.96 14.73
CA ARG A 77 5.65 9.14 14.35
C ARG A 77 5.15 9.04 12.91
N GLU A 78 6.02 8.62 11.99
CA GLU A 78 5.67 8.35 10.59
C GLU A 78 4.56 7.30 10.50
N GLN A 79 4.71 6.17 11.19
CA GLN A 79 3.72 5.10 11.19
C GLN A 79 2.37 5.57 11.75
N MET A 80 2.36 6.31 12.86
CA MET A 80 1.12 6.87 13.42
C MET A 80 0.42 7.81 12.44
N ARG A 81 1.18 8.56 11.64
CA ARG A 81 0.59 9.45 10.62
C ARG A 81 0.05 8.64 9.45
N TYR A 82 0.80 7.63 9.00
CA TYR A 82 0.36 6.68 7.98
C TYR A 82 -0.94 6.01 8.39
N ASP A 83 -1.02 5.49 9.61
CA ASP A 83 -2.20 4.83 10.14
C ASP A 83 -3.39 5.77 10.16
N LYS A 84 -3.22 7.06 10.49
CA LYS A 84 -4.32 8.05 10.48
C LYS A 84 -4.83 8.39 9.07
N VAL A 85 -3.93 8.48 8.09
CA VAL A 85 -4.28 8.87 6.71
C VAL A 85 -4.84 7.69 5.93
N TYR A 86 -4.29 6.50 6.16
CA TYR A 86 -4.62 5.27 5.45
C TYR A 86 -5.40 4.28 6.31
N HIS A 87 -6.01 4.72 7.42
CA HIS A 87 -6.86 3.85 8.22
C HIS A 87 -8.04 3.38 7.38
N ASP A 88 -7.94 2.16 6.89
CA ASP A 88 -9.05 1.44 6.31
C ASP A 88 -9.54 0.43 7.37
N PRO A 89 -10.68 0.70 8.03
CA PRO A 89 -11.20 -0.20 9.07
C PRO A 89 -11.48 -1.61 8.54
N GLU A 90 -11.79 -1.81 7.24
CA GLU A 90 -11.96 -3.15 6.66
C GLU A 90 -10.63 -3.89 6.53
N ARG A 91 -9.53 -3.17 6.24
CA ARG A 91 -8.19 -3.74 6.12
C ARG A 91 -7.61 -4.15 7.48
N ASP A 92 -7.92 -3.41 8.54
CA ASP A 92 -7.49 -3.76 9.90
C ASP A 92 -8.21 -5.02 10.41
N ILE A 93 -9.50 -5.18 10.09
CA ILE A 93 -10.25 -6.43 10.34
C ILE A 93 -9.57 -7.61 9.62
N LEU A 94 -9.18 -7.45 8.35
CA LEU A 94 -8.48 -8.48 7.59
C LEU A 94 -7.09 -8.83 8.15
N ASN A 95 -6.36 -7.84 8.68
CA ASN A 95 -5.03 -8.04 9.25
C ASN A 95 -5.05 -8.67 10.65
N ARG A 96 -6.02 -8.33 11.51
CA ARG A 96 -6.24 -9.02 12.80
C ARG A 96 -6.59 -10.49 12.63
N VAL A 97 -7.23 -10.82 11.51
CA VAL A 97 -7.65 -12.18 11.17
C VAL A 97 -6.54 -12.96 10.43
N ARG A 98 -5.43 -12.30 10.04
CA ARG A 98 -4.25 -12.96 9.46
C ARG A 98 -3.27 -13.35 10.58
N PRO A 99 -3.03 -14.65 10.83
CA PRO A 99 -2.00 -15.05 11.76
C PRO A 99 -0.61 -14.64 11.23
N ALA A 100 0.28 -14.29 12.17
CA ALA A 100 1.68 -14.03 11.89
C ALA A 100 2.30 -15.18 11.07
N SER A 101 3.14 -14.82 10.09
CA SER A 101 3.84 -15.77 9.22
C SER A 101 4.53 -16.85 10.05
N GLY A 102 4.05 -18.09 9.98
CA GLY A 102 4.60 -19.25 10.71
C GLY A 102 3.68 -19.84 11.78
N CYS A 103 2.60 -19.16 12.17
CA CYS A 103 1.62 -19.75 13.09
C CYS A 103 0.57 -20.57 12.32
N PRO A 104 0.23 -21.79 12.77
CA PRO A 104 -0.81 -22.59 12.13
C PRO A 104 -2.15 -21.84 12.15
N LEU A 105 -2.81 -21.73 10.99
CA LEU A 105 -4.18 -21.22 10.89
C LEU A 105 -5.07 -21.98 11.89
N SER A 106 -5.97 -21.28 12.58
CA SER A 106 -7.02 -21.92 13.38
C SER A 106 -7.83 -22.87 12.50
N ASP A 107 -8.37 -23.94 13.07
CA ASP A 107 -9.12 -24.93 12.30
C ASP A 107 -10.37 -24.33 11.65
N ASP A 108 -11.01 -23.35 12.32
CA ASP A 108 -12.13 -22.57 11.75
C ASP A 108 -11.72 -21.83 10.48
N MET A 109 -10.55 -21.19 10.47
CA MET A 109 -10.03 -20.48 9.30
C MET A 109 -9.64 -21.44 8.18
N ARG A 110 -9.12 -22.62 8.50
CA ARG A 110 -8.84 -23.66 7.49
C ARG A 110 -10.13 -24.15 6.85
N GLN A 111 -11.18 -24.33 7.65
CA GLN A 111 -12.49 -24.76 7.18
C GLN A 111 -13.11 -23.70 6.26
N TYR A 112 -13.14 -22.44 6.70
CA TYR A 112 -13.61 -21.30 5.90
C TYR A 112 -12.90 -21.22 4.54
N LEU A 113 -11.56 -21.32 4.51
CA LEU A 113 -10.79 -21.26 3.27
C LEU A 113 -11.05 -22.45 2.31
N ARG A 114 -11.53 -23.60 2.82
CA ARG A 114 -11.89 -24.79 2.05
C ARG A 114 -13.31 -24.73 1.48
N GLU A 115 -14.19 -23.93 2.07
CA GLU A 115 -15.56 -23.73 1.58
C GLU A 115 -15.58 -23.39 0.09
N LYS A 116 -16.52 -24.01 -0.63
CA LYS A 116 -16.78 -23.74 -2.04
C LYS A 116 -17.79 -22.60 -2.13
N ILE A 117 -17.42 -21.56 -2.87
CA ILE A 117 -18.30 -20.45 -3.23
C ILE A 117 -18.54 -20.48 -4.73
N GLN A 118 -19.75 -20.11 -5.14
CA GLN A 118 -20.09 -19.99 -6.54
C GLN A 118 -19.59 -18.64 -7.07
N CYS A 119 -18.86 -18.67 -8.18
CA CYS A 119 -18.47 -17.45 -8.87
C CYS A 119 -19.67 -16.82 -9.57
N VAL A 120 -19.98 -15.58 -9.25
CA VAL A 120 -21.05 -14.80 -9.90
C VAL A 120 -20.78 -14.55 -11.39
N CYS A 121 -19.51 -14.49 -11.79
CA CYS A 121 -19.15 -14.19 -13.17
C CYS A 121 -19.37 -15.41 -14.09
N CYS A 122 -18.95 -16.60 -13.67
CA CYS A 122 -18.91 -17.76 -14.55
C CYS A 122 -19.63 -19.01 -13.99
N GLY A 123 -20.34 -18.88 -12.87
CA GLY A 123 -21.10 -19.95 -12.22
C GLY A 123 -20.29 -21.07 -11.58
N ALA A 124 -18.95 -21.00 -11.61
CA ALA A 124 -18.09 -22.10 -11.16
C ALA A 124 -18.00 -22.17 -9.63
N ASN A 125 -18.04 -23.38 -9.06
CA ASN A 125 -17.82 -23.61 -7.63
C ASN A 125 -16.32 -23.71 -7.31
N VAL A 126 -15.77 -22.70 -6.65
CA VAL A 126 -14.35 -22.57 -6.36
C VAL A 126 -14.12 -22.37 -4.87
N SER A 127 -13.03 -22.93 -4.34
CA SER A 127 -12.75 -22.74 -2.91
C SER A 127 -12.34 -21.28 -2.63
N ARG A 128 -12.71 -20.75 -1.47
CA ARG A 128 -12.36 -19.37 -1.07
C ARG A 128 -10.85 -19.10 -1.22
N ARG A 129 -10.01 -20.05 -0.81
CA ARG A 129 -8.54 -19.97 -0.97
C ARG A 129 -8.07 -19.73 -2.41
N HIS A 130 -8.78 -20.25 -3.40
CA HIS A 130 -8.40 -20.15 -4.81
C HIS A 130 -9.23 -19.15 -5.60
N PHE A 131 -10.17 -18.44 -4.95
CA PHE A 131 -11.09 -17.53 -5.62
C PHE A 131 -10.38 -16.39 -6.36
N ALA A 132 -9.37 -15.77 -5.73
CA ALA A 132 -8.58 -14.71 -6.36
C ALA A 132 -7.83 -15.20 -7.60
N ARG A 133 -7.28 -16.41 -7.56
CA ARG A 133 -6.63 -17.04 -8.72
C ARG A 133 -7.65 -17.39 -9.81
N HIS A 134 -8.83 -17.87 -9.42
CA HIS A 134 -9.92 -18.16 -10.34
C HIS A 134 -10.37 -16.92 -11.13
N ARG A 135 -10.51 -15.76 -10.48
CA ARG A 135 -10.88 -14.49 -11.14
C ARG A 135 -9.92 -14.06 -12.25
N ARG A 136 -8.68 -14.55 -12.23
CA ARG A 136 -7.65 -14.28 -13.26
C ARG A 136 -7.63 -15.30 -14.39
N THR A 137 -8.46 -16.35 -14.31
CA THR A 137 -8.54 -17.34 -15.38
C THR A 137 -9.25 -16.76 -16.59
N LYS A 138 -8.80 -17.12 -17.80
CA LYS A 138 -9.42 -16.67 -19.07
C LYS A 138 -10.93 -16.91 -19.11
N ARG A 139 -11.39 -18.01 -18.47
CA ARG A 139 -12.81 -18.35 -18.36
C ARG A 139 -13.58 -17.32 -17.53
N CYS A 140 -13.04 -16.93 -16.37
CA CYS A 140 -13.70 -15.97 -15.48
C CYS A 140 -13.64 -14.55 -16.03
N THR A 141 -12.51 -14.14 -16.62
CA THR A 141 -12.34 -12.80 -17.20
C THR A 141 -13.26 -12.58 -18.40
N ARG A 142 -13.35 -13.53 -19.33
CA ARG A 142 -14.29 -13.45 -20.47
C ARG A 142 -15.75 -13.39 -20.02
N ALA A 143 -16.11 -14.16 -18.99
CA ALA A 143 -17.46 -14.13 -18.44
C ALA A 143 -17.76 -12.81 -17.72
N TYR A 144 -16.78 -12.21 -17.06
CA TYR A 144 -16.91 -10.88 -16.45
C TYR A 144 -17.06 -9.77 -17.51
N GLU A 145 -16.29 -9.81 -18.59
CA GLU A 145 -16.41 -8.88 -19.73
C GLU A 145 -17.81 -8.95 -20.37
N ALA A 146 -18.41 -10.13 -20.46
CA ALA A 146 -19.78 -10.31 -20.94
C ALA A 146 -20.86 -9.77 -19.99
N ILE A 147 -20.56 -9.60 -18.70
CA ILE A 147 -21.46 -9.04 -17.69
C ILE A 147 -21.31 -7.51 -17.59
N GLY A 148 -20.14 -6.97 -17.94
CA GLY A 148 -19.80 -5.54 -17.85
C GLY A 148 -20.44 -4.62 -18.89
N THR A 149 -21.20 -5.13 -19.86
CA THR A 149 -21.98 -4.34 -20.84
C THR A 149 -23.37 -3.98 -20.31
N ILE A 150 -23.44 -3.36 -19.13
CA ILE A 150 -24.58 -2.51 -18.75
C ILE A 150 -24.02 -1.11 -18.59
N THR A 151 -23.94 -0.41 -19.72
CA THR A 151 -23.78 1.05 -19.78
C THR A 151 -25.01 1.70 -19.15
N PHE A 152 -24.79 2.46 -18.08
CA PHE A 152 -25.64 3.61 -17.75
C PHE A 152 -24.98 4.86 -18.33
#